data_AF-A0A257LIY4-F1
#
_entry.id   AF-A0A257LIY4-F1
#
_cell.length_a   1.000
_cell.length_b   1.000
_cell.length_c   1.000
_cell.angle_alpha   90.00
_cell.angle_beta   90.00
_cell.angle_gamma   90.00
#
_symmetry.space_group_name_H-M   'P 1'
#
loop_
_entity.id
_entity.type
_entity.pdbx_description
1 polymer ?
#
loop_
_entity_poly.entity_id
_entity_poly.type
_entity_poly.pdbx_seq_one_letter_code
_entity_poly.pdbx_strand_id
1 'polypeptide(L)' 'MKHLLLRPPSALEYFATLVAEDDGFALLEAAVAVAQDAHPGLAPQAVLGDIARLAGR' A
#
# COMPACT_ATOMS: atom_id res chain seq x y z
N MET A 1 9.36 23.01 -32.39
CA MET A 1 9.57 21.72 -31.70
C MET A 1 8.92 21.82 -30.32
N LYS A 2 7.96 20.96 -29.97
CA LYS A 2 7.32 20.99 -28.64
C LYS A 2 8.24 20.27 -27.65
N HIS A 3 8.74 20.97 -26.64
CA HIS A 3 9.49 20.33 -25.56
C HIS A 3 8.51 19.63 -24.62
N LEU A 4 8.68 18.32 -24.44
CA LEU A 4 7.97 17.53 -23.44
C LEU A 4 8.73 17.68 -22.12
N LEU A 5 8.10 18.35 -21.15
CA LEU A 5 8.60 18.41 -19.78
C LEU A 5 8.13 17.16 -19.04
N LEU A 6 8.93 16.10 -19.08
CA LEU A 6 8.69 14.89 -18.32
C LEU A 6 9.37 15.01 -16.95
N ARG A 7 8.58 14.99 -15.87
CA ARG A 7 9.08 14.87 -14.51
C ARG A 7 9.00 13.42 -14.05
N PRO A 8 9.98 12.90 -13.29
CA PRO A 8 9.86 11.58 -12.70
C PRO A 8 8.66 11.55 -11.73
N PRO A 9 7.95 10.41 -11.62
CA PRO A 9 6.90 10.26 -10.63
C PRO A 9 7.51 10.37 -9.22
N SER A 10 6.76 10.98 -8.30
CA SER A 10 7.03 10.88 -6.88
C SER A 10 6.87 9.43 -6.39
N ALA A 11 7.40 9.12 -5.21
CA ALA A 11 7.24 7.80 -4.60
C ALA A 11 5.76 7.39 -4.48
N LEU A 12 4.87 8.35 -4.17
CA LEU A 12 3.44 8.11 -4.07
C LEU A 12 2.77 7.89 -5.44
N GLU A 13 3.17 8.65 -6.47
CA GLU A 13 2.68 8.46 -7.84
C GLU A 13 3.14 7.10 -8.39
N TYR A 14 4.38 6.68 -8.10
CA TYR A 14 4.87 5.36 -8.49
C TYR A 14 4.15 4.24 -7.74
N PHE A 15 3.97 4.39 -6.42
CA PHE A 15 3.17 3.46 -5.61
C PHE A 15 1.76 3.33 -6.17
N ALA A 16 1.08 4.43 -6.50
CA ALA A 16 -0.26 4.40 -7.09
C ALA A 16 -0.32 3.55 -8.37
N THR A 17 0.72 3.60 -9.23
CA THR A 17 0.77 2.73 -10.43
C THR A 17 0.98 1.25 -10.13
N LEU A 18 1.71 0.92 -9.05
CA LEU A 18 1.93 -0.47 -8.64
C LEU A 18 0.67 -1.11 -8.04
N VAL A 19 -0.29 -0.30 -7.59
CA VAL A 19 -1.51 -0.74 -6.90
C VAL A 19 -2.79 -0.50 -7.70
N ALA A 20 -2.69 0.14 -8.87
CA ALA A 20 -3.83 0.58 -9.67
C ALA A 20 -4.57 -0.56 -10.41
N GLU A 21 -3.87 -1.65 -10.72
CA GLU A 21 -4.41 -2.80 -11.43
C GLU A 21 -4.09 -4.07 -10.64
N ASP A 22 -4.93 -4.45 -9.67
CA ASP A 22 -5.27 -5.86 -9.52
C ASP A 22 -6.44 -6.04 -8.53
N ASP A 23 -7.46 -6.79 -8.91
CA ASP A 23 -8.40 -7.41 -7.96
C ASP A 23 -7.64 -8.32 -6.95
N GLY A 24 -6.38 -8.66 -7.25
CA GLY A 24 -5.43 -9.33 -6.36
C GLY A 24 -4.47 -8.43 -5.57
N PHE A 25 -4.61 -7.09 -5.58
CA PHE A 25 -3.71 -6.24 -4.82
C PHE A 25 -3.98 -6.41 -3.33
N ALA A 26 -2.96 -6.82 -2.59
CA ALA A 26 -3.00 -7.02 -1.14
C ALA A 26 -3.04 -5.66 -0.41
N LEU A 27 -4.09 -4.87 -0.66
CA LEU A 27 -4.25 -3.49 -0.22
C LEU A 27 -4.17 -3.38 1.30
N LEU A 28 -4.77 -4.34 1.99
CA LEU A 28 -4.76 -4.38 3.44
C LEU A 28 -3.34 -4.59 3.97
N GLU A 29 -2.64 -5.59 3.44
CA GLU A 29 -1.26 -5.90 3.78
C GLU A 29 -0.32 -4.73 3.47
N ALA A 30 -0.50 -4.08 2.32
CA ALA A 30 0.28 -2.91 1.93
C ALA A 30 0.04 -1.71 2.87
N ALA A 31 -1.22 -1.44 3.24
CA ALA A 31 -1.56 -0.39 4.19
C ALA A 31 -0.95 -0.65 5.58
N VAL A 32 -0.98 -1.91 6.05
CA VAL A 32 -0.35 -2.32 7.31
C VAL A 32 1.17 -2.16 7.26
N ALA A 33 1.81 -2.51 6.14
CA ALA A 33 3.24 -2.33 5.94
C ALA A 33 3.65 -0.84 5.97
N VAL A 34 2.87 0.04 5.33
CA VAL A 34 3.08 1.50 5.39
C VAL A 34 2.97 2.03 6.82
N ALA A 35 2.02 1.52 7.61
CA ALA A 35 1.85 1.94 8.99
C ALA A 35 3.04 1.60 9.91
N GLN A 36 3.89 0.62 9.55
CA GLN A 36 5.07 0.27 10.33
C GLN A 36 6.14 1.37 10.34
N ASP A 37 6.15 2.25 9.32
CA ASP A 37 7.07 3.41 9.28
C ASP A 37 6.77 4.37 10.44
N ALA A 38 5.49 4.65 10.68
CA ALA A 38 5.04 5.47 11.80
C ALA A 38 5.01 4.71 13.14
N HIS A 39 4.83 3.38 13.10
CA HIS A 39 4.67 2.52 14.27
C HIS A 39 5.58 1.28 14.18
N PRO A 40 6.88 1.40 14.56
CA PRO A 40 7.85 0.30 14.43
C PRO A 40 7.50 -0.97 15.23
N GLY A 41 6.69 -0.84 16.29
CA GLY A 41 6.22 -1.98 17.10
C GLY A 41 4.96 -2.66 16.57
N LEU A 42 4.37 -2.16 15.47
CA LEU A 42 3.19 -2.77 14.86
C LEU A 42 3.58 -4.13 14.28
N ALA A 43 2.90 -5.18 14.73
CA ALA A 43 3.07 -6.55 14.21
C ALA A 43 2.05 -6.80 13.08
N PRO A 44 2.47 -6.85 11.80
CA PRO A 44 1.52 -6.95 10.68
C PRO A 44 0.64 -8.20 10.75
N GLN A 45 1.22 -9.30 11.21
CA GLN A 45 0.55 -10.60 11.25
C GLN A 45 -0.53 -10.65 12.33
N ALA A 46 -0.36 -9.90 13.42
CA ALA A 46 -1.39 -9.74 14.43
C ALA A 46 -2.55 -8.90 13.89
N VAL A 47 -2.26 -7.79 13.20
CA VAL A 47 -3.28 -6.92 12.59
C VAL A 47 -4.11 -7.67 11.55
N LEU A 48 -3.46 -8.41 10.65
CA LEU A 48 -4.13 -9.21 9.63
C LEU A 48 -4.99 -10.32 10.28
N GLY A 49 -4.48 -10.96 11.34
CA GLY A 49 -5.22 -11.95 12.11
C GLY A 49 -6.48 -11.38 12.78
N ASP A 50 -6.39 -10.18 13.36
CA ASP A 50 -7.53 -9.50 13.95
C ASP A 50 -8.60 -9.13 12.93
N ILE A 51 -8.19 -8.63 11.76
CA ILE A 51 -9.12 -8.28 10.68
C ILE A 51 -9.79 -9.52 10.09
N ALA A 52 -9.03 -10.61 9.87
CA ALA A 52 -9.61 -11.88 9.43
C ALA A 52 -10.64 -12.43 10.43
N ARG A 53 -10.35 -12.35 11.73
CA ARG A 53 -11.29 -12.73 12.80
C ARG A 53 -12.56 -11.88 12.80
N LEU A 54 -12.45 -10.59 12.48
CA LEU A 54 -13.60 -9.67 12.38
C LEU A 54 -14.43 -9.91 11.11
N ALA A 55 -13.78 -10.19 9.99
CA ALA A 55 -14.45 -10.43 8.70
C ALA A 55 -15.13 -11.81 8.60
N GLY A 56 -14.68 -12.79 9.38
CA GLY A 56 -15.31 -14.12 9.50
C GLY A 56 -16.55 -14.18 10.41
N ARG A 57 -17.13 -13.04 10.79
CA ARG A 57 -18.38 -12.90 11.55
C ARG A 57 -19.43 -12.17 10.72
#